data_AF-A0A2W2C4U0-F1
#
_entry.id   AF-A0A2W2C4U0-F1
#
_cell.length_a   1.000
_cell.length_b   1.000
_cell.length_c   1.000
_cell.angle_alpha   90.00
_cell.angle_beta   90.00
_cell.angle_gamma   90.00
#
_symmetry.space_group_name_H-M   'P 1'
#
loop_
_entity.id
_entity.type
_entity.pdbx_description
1 polymer ?
#
loop_
_entity_poly.entity_id
_entity_poly.type
_entity_poly.pdbx_seq_one_letter_code
_entity_poly.pdbx_strand_id
1 'polypeptide(L)'
;MGSQGQATAQHDTTEAPSRLPRMRRPAGPAGPPARTPSARRGPVPADTGRASRSIRLDSLARELHAAGRQGRTSSWLAERLGVSARTVKRDVIALQQSGVPIRASSGPQGGYVIDQAGQRNLTLTPDEALAIVVGLQAVPDQPFAAAGAAAAAKVLRAVPPDRRAEVTDVAERIWIRPGEPAPEADDGVRSVLATAIREHRVVLLDHAPADDGEVALTEQVEPLGFAHSRGAWFVLAWSREADAGRWFQLDHVSAAQPTHETFQPRDVREIFRPVP
;
A
#
# COMPACT_ATOMS: atom_id res chain seq x y z
N MET A 1 -19.49 -13.21 -69.28
CA MET A 1 -19.71 -14.24 -68.24
C MET A 1 -20.24 -13.49 -67.03
N GLY A 2 -21.57 -13.37 -66.87
CA GLY A 2 -22.42 -14.36 -66.19
C GLY A 2 -22.46 -13.98 -64.69
N SER A 3 -23.43 -13.20 -64.21
CA SER A 3 -24.85 -13.55 -63.96
C SER A 3 -25.07 -13.92 -62.49
N GLN A 4 -25.88 -13.08 -61.81
CA GLN A 4 -26.90 -13.42 -60.80
C GLN A 4 -26.42 -14.07 -59.47
N GLY A 5 -27.03 -13.82 -58.32
CA GLY A 5 -28.25 -13.08 -57.97
C GLY A 5 -28.65 -13.40 -56.52
N GLN A 6 -29.46 -12.50 -55.96
CA GLN A 6 -30.58 -12.69 -55.01
C GLN A 6 -30.30 -13.31 -53.62
N ALA A 7 -30.62 -12.61 -52.52
CA ALA A 7 -31.94 -12.46 -51.86
C ALA A 7 -32.31 -13.74 -51.07
N THR A 8 -32.91 -13.75 -49.87
CA THR A 8 -34.11 -13.05 -49.36
C THR A 8 -34.25 -13.43 -47.86
N ALA A 9 -34.60 -12.48 -46.96
CA ALA A 9 -35.91 -12.34 -46.27
C ALA A 9 -36.26 -13.48 -45.27
N GLN A 10 -36.31 -13.20 -43.96
CA GLN A 10 -37.46 -12.74 -43.14
C GLN A 10 -38.45 -13.86 -42.74
N HIS A 11 -38.75 -13.92 -41.44
CA HIS A 11 -40.06 -14.12 -40.78
C HIS A 11 -39.74 -14.33 -39.29
N ASP A 12 -39.95 -13.38 -38.37
CA ASP A 12 -41.18 -12.71 -37.92
C ASP A 12 -42.15 -13.62 -37.15
N THR A 13 -42.77 -13.01 -36.12
CA THR A 13 -44.13 -13.28 -35.60
C THR A 13 -44.26 -14.20 -34.35
N THR A 14 -44.37 -13.55 -33.17
CA THR A 14 -45.63 -13.48 -32.35
C THR A 14 -45.97 -14.46 -31.18
N GLU A 15 -46.60 -13.83 -30.16
CA GLU A 15 -47.51 -14.29 -29.06
C GLU A 15 -46.96 -15.20 -27.93
N ALA A 16 -46.94 -14.84 -26.63
CA ALA A 16 -47.95 -14.36 -25.65
C ALA A 16 -48.81 -15.51 -25.00
N PRO A 17 -49.57 -15.28 -23.90
CA PRO A 17 -49.28 -15.76 -22.54
C PRO A 17 -50.28 -16.80 -21.97
N SER A 18 -49.98 -17.49 -20.86
CA SER A 18 -50.95 -18.35 -20.14
C SER A 18 -50.63 -18.45 -18.64
N ARG A 19 -51.31 -17.70 -17.75
CA ARG A 19 -52.51 -18.03 -16.95
C ARG A 19 -52.38 -19.23 -16.00
N LEU A 20 -52.44 -18.92 -14.69
CA LEU A 20 -52.64 -19.79 -13.52
C LEU A 20 -53.97 -20.56 -13.56
N PRO A 21 -54.12 -21.60 -12.72
CA PRO A 21 -55.18 -21.52 -11.71
C PRO A 21 -54.82 -22.05 -10.30
N ARG A 22 -55.67 -21.64 -9.35
CA ARG A 22 -55.66 -21.84 -7.90
C ARG A 22 -55.98 -23.28 -7.46
N MET A 23 -55.48 -23.69 -6.28
CA MET A 23 -56.16 -24.69 -5.44
C MET A 23 -56.20 -24.29 -3.95
N ARG A 24 -57.34 -24.63 -3.33
CA ARG A 24 -57.86 -24.24 -2.02
C ARG A 24 -57.31 -25.09 -0.85
N ARG A 25 -57.31 -24.47 0.34
CA ARG A 25 -57.22 -25.09 1.69
C ARG A 25 -58.33 -26.13 1.94
N PRO A 26 -58.11 -27.00 2.94
CA PRO A 26 -59.11 -27.19 3.98
C PRO A 26 -58.55 -26.86 5.38
N ALA A 27 -59.48 -26.61 6.30
CA ALA A 27 -59.28 -26.13 7.66
C ALA A 27 -59.76 -27.15 8.70
N GLY A 28 -59.15 -27.10 9.89
CA GLY A 28 -59.74 -27.47 11.18
C GLY A 28 -59.20 -28.76 11.84
N PRO A 29 -59.37 -28.96 13.17
CA PRO A 29 -59.95 -28.08 14.18
C PRO A 29 -59.02 -27.78 15.40
N ALA A 30 -59.47 -26.86 16.25
CA ALA A 30 -58.86 -26.41 17.49
C ALA A 30 -59.17 -27.32 18.70
N GLY A 31 -58.26 -27.34 19.70
CA GLY A 31 -58.48 -27.85 21.06
C GLY A 31 -57.59 -27.13 22.08
N PRO A 32 -58.01 -26.90 23.35
CA PRO A 32 -57.48 -25.84 24.23
C PRO A 32 -56.64 -26.38 25.43
N PRO A 33 -56.36 -25.59 26.50
CA PRO A 33 -55.05 -25.00 26.78
C PRO A 33 -54.32 -25.60 28.00
N ALA A 34 -53.00 -25.41 28.11
CA ALA A 34 -52.27 -25.76 29.34
C ALA A 34 -51.13 -24.78 29.67
N ARG A 35 -51.42 -23.95 30.68
CA ARG A 35 -50.60 -23.53 31.84
C ARG A 35 -49.10 -23.28 31.66
N THR A 36 -48.72 -22.05 31.99
CA THR A 36 -47.38 -21.58 32.35
C THR A 36 -46.72 -22.44 33.42
N PRO A 37 -45.39 -22.58 33.37
CA PRO A 37 -44.60 -22.31 34.56
C PRO A 37 -43.49 -21.28 34.29
N SER A 38 -43.39 -20.37 35.25
CA SER A 38 -42.27 -19.47 35.51
C SER A 38 -40.92 -20.17 35.35
N ALA A 39 -40.11 -19.74 34.38
CA ALA A 39 -38.71 -20.13 34.26
C ALA A 39 -37.83 -18.99 34.77
N ARG A 40 -37.11 -19.32 35.84
CA ARG A 40 -36.09 -18.54 36.55
C ARG A 40 -35.19 -17.74 35.61
N ARG A 41 -34.99 -16.46 35.91
CA ARG A 41 -33.84 -15.68 35.43
C ARG A 41 -32.57 -16.36 35.94
N GLY A 42 -31.81 -16.98 35.04
CA GLY A 42 -30.42 -17.35 35.30
C GLY A 42 -29.54 -16.09 35.44
N PRO A 43 -28.35 -16.21 36.04
CA PRO A 43 -27.46 -15.07 36.25
C PRO A 43 -26.96 -14.55 34.90
N VAL A 44 -27.12 -13.24 34.68
CA VAL A 44 -26.50 -12.54 33.55
C VAL A 44 -24.98 -12.59 33.75
N PRO A 45 -24.19 -13.13 32.81
CA PRO A 45 -22.74 -13.11 32.96
C PRO A 45 -22.24 -11.67 32.83
N ALA A 46 -21.65 -11.18 33.91
CA ALA A 46 -21.01 -9.88 34.02
C ALA A 46 -19.66 -9.89 33.29
N ASP A 47 -19.67 -9.82 31.95
CA ASP A 47 -18.52 -9.33 31.16
C ASP A 47 -18.86 -8.92 29.70
N THR A 48 -20.09 -9.18 29.24
CA THR A 48 -20.50 -8.87 27.86
C THR A 48 -20.51 -7.38 27.54
N GLY A 49 -20.60 -6.48 28.53
CA GLY A 49 -20.65 -5.04 28.32
C GLY A 49 -19.35 -4.41 27.79
N ARG A 50 -18.18 -4.94 28.18
CA ARG A 50 -16.87 -4.39 27.79
C ARG A 50 -16.45 -4.91 26.41
N ALA A 51 -16.60 -6.22 26.18
CA ALA A 51 -16.41 -6.84 24.87
C ALA A 51 -17.36 -6.26 23.81
N SER A 52 -18.64 -6.06 24.16
CA SER A 52 -19.63 -5.44 23.24
C SER A 52 -19.36 -3.96 23.00
N ARG A 53 -18.72 -3.24 23.95
CA ARG A 53 -18.36 -1.83 23.76
C ARG A 53 -17.11 -1.68 22.90
N SER A 54 -16.07 -2.49 23.10
CA SER A 54 -14.86 -2.47 22.28
C SER A 54 -15.19 -2.76 20.81
N ILE A 55 -15.88 -3.88 20.55
CA ILE A 55 -16.32 -4.27 19.20
C ILE A 55 -17.17 -3.16 18.56
N ARG A 56 -18.01 -2.49 19.34
CA ARG A 56 -18.83 -1.38 18.84
C ARG A 56 -18.03 -0.13 18.54
N LEU A 57 -17.04 0.22 19.36
CA LEU A 57 -16.12 1.34 19.09
C LEU A 57 -15.31 1.08 17.82
N ASP A 58 -14.81 -0.14 17.64
CA ASP A 58 -14.07 -0.55 16.44
C ASP A 58 -14.96 -0.51 15.19
N SER A 59 -16.23 -0.94 15.32
CA SER A 59 -17.20 -0.88 14.24
C SER A 59 -17.59 0.55 13.89
N LEU A 60 -17.78 1.42 14.89
CA LEU A 60 -18.07 2.84 14.71
C LEU A 60 -16.89 3.56 14.04
N ALA A 61 -15.66 3.29 14.48
CA ALA A 61 -14.45 3.83 13.88
C ALA A 61 -14.31 3.40 12.41
N ARG A 62 -14.48 2.11 12.10
CA ARG A 62 -14.41 1.60 10.72
C ARG A 62 -15.46 2.23 9.81
N GLU A 63 -16.70 2.37 10.26
CA GLU A 63 -17.76 3.00 9.46
C GLU A 63 -17.44 4.47 9.16
N LEU A 64 -16.89 5.20 10.14
CA LEU A 64 -16.47 6.58 9.94
C LEU A 64 -15.23 6.70 9.04
N HIS A 65 -14.28 5.76 9.12
CA HIS A 65 -13.11 5.72 8.24
C HIS A 65 -13.51 5.44 6.80
N ALA A 66 -14.42 4.48 6.58
CA ALA A 66 -14.96 4.15 5.27
C ALA A 66 -15.75 5.31 4.65
N ALA A 67 -16.46 6.09 5.48
CA ALA A 67 -17.20 7.27 5.03
C ALA A 67 -16.31 8.48 4.70
N GLY A 68 -15.14 8.59 5.34
CA GLY A 68 -14.19 9.69 5.15
C GLY A 68 -14.85 11.07 5.26
N ARG A 69 -14.65 11.91 4.24
CA ARG A 69 -15.21 13.27 4.18
C ARG A 69 -16.74 13.33 4.06
N GLN A 70 -17.38 12.25 3.58
CA GLN A 70 -18.84 12.19 3.48
C GLN A 70 -19.49 12.04 4.86
N GLY A 71 -18.78 11.40 5.81
CA GLY A 71 -19.26 11.20 7.17
C GLY A 71 -20.51 10.32 7.28
N ARG A 72 -21.02 10.19 8.52
CA ARG A 72 -22.26 9.50 8.84
C ARG A 72 -23.06 10.27 9.89
N THR A 73 -24.37 10.31 9.71
CA THR A 73 -25.26 10.93 10.70
C THR A 73 -25.37 10.06 11.95
N SER A 74 -25.73 10.68 13.08
CA SER A 74 -25.92 9.92 14.34
C SER A 74 -27.05 8.89 14.24
N SER A 75 -28.10 9.17 13.47
CA SER A 75 -29.23 8.26 13.24
C SER A 75 -28.81 7.06 12.38
N TRP A 76 -28.03 7.29 11.33
CA TRP A 76 -27.53 6.21 10.48
C TRP A 76 -26.61 5.25 11.27
N LEU A 77 -25.69 5.80 12.07
CA LEU A 77 -24.81 4.98 12.91
C LEU A 77 -25.58 4.20 13.98
N ALA A 78 -26.62 4.82 14.55
CA ALA A 78 -27.49 4.18 15.53
C ALA A 78 -28.21 2.97 14.95
N GLU A 79 -28.81 3.13 13.77
CA GLU A 79 -29.47 2.04 13.03
C GLU A 79 -28.47 0.95 12.63
N ARG A 80 -27.35 1.33 12.02
CA ARG A 80 -26.31 0.42 11.53
C ARG A 80 -25.71 -0.44 12.65
N LEU A 81 -25.49 0.13 13.83
CA LEU A 81 -24.86 -0.52 14.97
C LEU A 81 -25.87 -1.10 15.98
N GLY A 82 -27.18 -0.96 15.72
CA GLY A 82 -28.23 -1.46 16.61
C GLY A 82 -28.25 -0.79 18.00
N VAL A 83 -27.92 0.49 18.09
CA VAL A 83 -27.84 1.25 19.37
C VAL A 83 -28.57 2.58 19.32
N SER A 84 -28.79 3.22 20.47
CA SER A 84 -29.40 4.56 20.51
C SER A 84 -28.45 5.65 20.01
N ALA A 85 -29.01 6.75 19.49
CA ALA A 85 -28.23 7.94 19.13
C ALA A 85 -27.46 8.55 20.33
N ARG A 86 -27.98 8.40 21.56
CA ARG A 86 -27.27 8.78 22.79
C ARG A 86 -26.01 7.93 23.00
N THR A 87 -26.09 6.62 22.70
CA THR A 87 -24.95 5.71 22.75
C THR A 87 -23.90 6.08 21.71
N VAL A 88 -24.31 6.38 20.47
CA VAL A 88 -23.42 6.84 19.40
C VAL A 88 -22.68 8.11 19.83
N LYS A 89 -23.39 9.13 20.35
CA LYS A 89 -22.78 10.37 20.85
C LYS A 89 -21.72 10.10 21.92
N ARG A 90 -22.04 9.24 22.89
CA ARG A 90 -21.11 8.87 23.97
C ARG A 90 -19.89 8.12 23.45
N ASP A 91 -20.08 7.21 22.51
CA ASP A 91 -19.00 6.39 21.95
C ASP A 91 -18.11 7.20 20.98
N VAL A 92 -18.67 8.18 20.26
CA VAL A 92 -17.88 9.17 19.51
C VAL A 92 -17.00 10.00 20.43
N ILE A 93 -17.53 10.49 21.56
CA ILE A 93 -16.73 11.23 22.55
C ILE A 93 -15.59 10.35 23.08
N ALA A 94 -15.85 9.07 23.34
CA ALA A 94 -14.82 8.13 23.78
C ALA A 94 -13.71 7.94 22.72
N LEU A 95 -14.06 7.85 21.44
CA LEU A 95 -13.07 7.79 20.34
C LEU A 95 -12.29 9.10 20.18
N GLN A 96 -12.94 10.26 20.36
CA GLN A 96 -12.24 11.55 20.36
C GLN A 96 -11.23 11.64 21.50
N GLN A 97 -11.62 11.19 22.70
CA GLN A 97 -10.73 11.10 23.86
C GLN A 97 -9.57 10.12 23.66
N SER A 98 -9.73 9.10 22.80
CA SER A 98 -8.64 8.19 22.42
C SER A 98 -7.81 8.68 21.22
N GLY A 99 -8.02 9.92 20.75
CA GLY A 99 -7.23 10.53 19.68
C GLY A 99 -7.73 10.30 18.26
N VAL A 100 -8.94 9.75 18.07
CA VAL A 100 -9.55 9.66 16.73
C VAL A 100 -10.08 11.05 16.32
N PRO A 101 -9.65 11.62 15.18
CA PRO A 101 -9.96 13.00 14.76
C PRO A 101 -11.35 13.08 14.14
N ILE A 102 -12.36 12.79 14.94
CA ILE A 102 -13.77 12.90 14.55
C ILE A 102 -14.20 14.36 14.74
N ARG A 103 -14.71 14.99 13.69
CA ARG A 103 -15.39 16.29 13.75
C ARG A 103 -16.90 16.10 13.62
N ALA A 104 -17.67 16.88 14.36
CA ALA A 104 -19.10 17.00 14.15
C ALA A 104 -19.36 18.15 13.18
N SER A 105 -20.13 17.90 12.12
CA SER A 105 -20.66 18.92 11.23
C SER A 105 -22.12 19.19 11.60
N SER A 106 -22.46 20.46 11.82
CA SER A 106 -23.82 20.91 12.14
C SER A 106 -24.59 21.27 10.88
N GLY A 107 -25.87 20.90 10.78
CA GLY A 107 -26.78 21.24 9.68
C GLY A 107 -27.85 20.16 9.41
N PRO A 108 -28.81 20.38 8.49
CA PRO A 108 -29.86 19.41 8.15
C PRO A 108 -29.33 18.06 7.62
N GLN A 109 -28.11 18.07 7.08
CA GLN A 109 -27.35 16.90 6.62
C GLN A 109 -26.14 16.61 7.52
N GLY A 110 -26.10 17.18 8.73
CA GLY A 110 -24.96 17.12 9.64
C GLY A 110 -24.68 15.72 10.18
N GLY A 111 -23.40 15.45 10.47
CA GLY A 111 -22.94 14.13 10.91
C GLY A 111 -21.50 14.15 11.44
N TYR A 112 -20.99 12.96 11.74
CA TYR A 112 -19.61 12.75 12.16
C TYR A 112 -18.75 12.47 10.93
N VAL A 113 -17.67 13.22 10.79
CA VAL A 113 -16.66 13.04 9.75
C VAL A 113 -15.33 12.72 10.41
N ILE A 114 -14.56 11.79 9.85
CA ILE A 114 -13.15 11.67 10.21
C ILE A 114 -12.38 12.65 9.33
N ASP A 115 -11.60 13.51 9.97
CA ASP A 115 -10.71 14.42 9.25
C ASP A 115 -9.55 13.62 8.64
N GLN A 116 -9.73 13.20 7.39
CA GLN A 116 -8.70 12.44 6.67
C GLN A 116 -7.45 13.27 6.32
N ALA A 117 -7.46 14.59 6.54
CA ALA A 117 -6.31 15.44 6.24
C ALA A 117 -5.07 15.15 7.11
N GLY A 118 -5.24 14.43 8.24
CA GLY A 118 -4.16 14.13 9.18
C GLY A 118 -3.91 12.64 9.45
N GLN A 119 -4.66 11.72 8.86
CA GLN A 119 -4.54 10.28 9.17
C GLN A 119 -4.31 9.43 7.92
N ARG A 120 -3.05 9.41 7.49
CA ARG A 120 -2.41 8.12 7.20
C ARG A 120 -1.52 7.79 8.40
N ASN A 121 -2.13 7.57 9.57
CA ASN A 121 -1.39 7.08 10.72
C ASN A 121 -1.11 5.60 10.46
N LEU A 122 0.00 5.34 9.77
CA LEU A 122 0.62 4.03 9.77
C LEU A 122 1.08 3.81 11.22
N THR A 123 0.45 2.87 11.92
CA THR A 123 0.94 2.39 13.22
C THR A 123 1.67 1.08 12.97
N LEU A 124 2.92 1.02 13.39
CA LEU A 124 3.74 -0.18 13.30
C LEU A 124 3.97 -0.74 14.70
N THR A 125 3.97 -2.06 14.81
CA THR A 125 4.52 -2.75 15.97
C THR A 125 6.04 -2.51 16.06
N PRO A 126 6.66 -2.66 17.25
CA PRO A 126 8.11 -2.58 17.38
C PRO A 126 8.84 -3.53 16.44
N ASP A 127 8.36 -4.77 16.28
CA ASP A 127 8.97 -5.77 15.41
C ASP A 127 8.88 -5.40 13.91
N GLU A 128 7.73 -4.88 13.45
CA GLU A 128 7.58 -4.41 12.07
C GLU A 128 8.50 -3.22 11.78
N ALA A 129 8.60 -2.28 12.73
CA ALA A 129 9.48 -1.13 12.58
C ALA A 129 10.95 -1.53 12.59
N LEU A 130 11.35 -2.46 13.48
CA LEU A 130 12.69 -3.02 13.53
C LEU A 130 13.04 -3.69 12.21
N ALA A 131 12.17 -4.55 11.69
CA ALA A 131 12.40 -5.24 10.41
C ALA A 131 12.62 -4.27 9.26
N ILE A 132 11.85 -3.18 9.20
CA ILE A 132 12.00 -2.16 8.16
C ILE A 132 13.28 -1.35 8.35
N VAL A 133 13.58 -0.88 9.57
CA VAL A 133 14.79 -0.08 9.85
C VAL A 133 16.05 -0.89 9.53
N VAL A 134 16.12 -2.13 10.01
CA VAL A 134 17.22 -3.05 9.73
C VAL A 134 17.32 -3.34 8.24
N GLY A 135 16.20 -3.59 7.56
CA GLY A 135 16.18 -3.80 6.12
C GLY A 135 16.70 -2.60 5.31
N LEU A 136 16.37 -1.38 5.73
CA LEU A 136 16.87 -0.15 5.11
C LEU A 136 18.39 0.03 5.31
N GLN A 137 18.94 -0.50 6.40
CA GLN A 137 20.37 -0.44 6.72
C GLN A 137 21.15 -1.67 6.25
N ALA A 138 20.48 -2.75 5.84
CA ALA A 138 21.07 -4.06 5.57
C ALA A 138 22.08 -4.07 4.42
N VAL A 139 21.95 -3.14 3.47
CA VAL A 139 22.90 -2.98 2.37
C VAL A 139 23.55 -1.60 2.52
N PRO A 140 24.87 -1.51 2.72
CA PRO A 140 25.54 -0.22 2.75
C PRO A 140 25.53 0.44 1.36
N ASP A 141 25.78 1.74 1.33
CA ASP A 141 26.07 2.48 0.10
C ASP A 141 25.00 2.35 -1.00
N GLN A 142 23.73 2.30 -0.59
CA GLN A 142 22.63 2.21 -1.53
C GLN A 142 22.49 3.53 -2.33
N PRO A 143 22.12 3.49 -3.61
CA PRO A 143 21.85 4.71 -4.40
C PRO A 143 20.78 5.64 -3.81
N PHE A 144 20.00 5.15 -2.86
CA PHE A 144 18.93 5.87 -2.17
C PHE A 144 19.15 5.93 -0.66
N ALA A 145 20.39 5.81 -0.18
CA ALA A 145 20.74 5.79 1.24
C ALA A 145 20.15 6.99 2.03
N ALA A 146 20.25 8.22 1.49
CA ALA A 146 19.68 9.41 2.11
C ALA A 146 18.15 9.33 2.26
N ALA A 147 17.45 8.85 1.22
CA ALA A 147 16.01 8.63 1.26
C ALA A 147 15.64 7.49 2.24
N GLY A 148 16.46 6.44 2.30
CA GLY A 148 16.35 5.34 3.26
C GLY A 148 16.47 5.81 4.70
N ALA A 149 17.46 6.64 5.02
CA ALA A 149 17.61 7.25 6.36
C ALA A 149 16.39 8.11 6.74
N ALA A 150 15.91 8.94 5.81
CA ALA A 150 14.69 9.73 6.03
C ALA A 150 13.45 8.85 6.21
N ALA A 151 13.36 7.72 5.51
CA ALA A 151 12.28 6.74 5.66
C ALA A 151 12.35 6.03 7.02
N ALA A 152 13.53 5.60 7.47
CA ALA A 152 13.74 5.00 8.79
C ALA A 152 13.26 5.94 9.92
N ALA A 153 13.58 7.24 9.84
CA ALA A 153 13.09 8.24 10.79
C ALA A 153 11.56 8.42 10.76
N LYS A 154 10.90 8.19 9.62
CA LYS A 154 9.42 8.19 9.53
C LYS A 154 8.83 6.91 10.13
N VAL A 155 9.46 5.77 9.89
CA VAL A 155 9.08 4.45 10.44
C VAL A 155 9.14 4.45 11.96
N LEU A 156 10.21 4.98 12.56
CA LEU A 156 10.30 5.12 14.02
C LEU A 156 9.19 6.02 14.59
N ARG A 157 8.76 7.05 13.86
CA ARG A 157 7.64 7.91 14.26
C ARG A 157 6.28 7.21 14.18
N ALA A 158 6.15 6.16 13.38
CA ALA A 158 4.95 5.32 13.27
C ALA A 158 4.80 4.33 14.45
N VAL A 159 5.83 4.13 15.27
CA VAL A 159 5.77 3.34 16.51
C VAL A 159 5.28 4.22 17.68
N PRO A 160 4.46 3.69 18.61
CA PRO A 160 4.09 4.38 19.86
C PRO A 160 5.33 4.93 20.61
N PRO A 161 5.29 6.18 21.13
CA PRO A 161 6.47 6.83 21.72
C PRO A 161 7.16 6.05 22.83
N ASP A 162 6.39 5.31 23.64
CA ASP A 162 6.85 4.47 24.75
C ASP A 162 7.63 3.22 24.30
N ARG A 163 7.51 2.84 23.02
CA ARG A 163 8.14 1.65 22.44
C ARG A 163 9.24 1.95 21.42
N ARG A 164 9.50 3.22 21.12
CA ARG A 164 10.55 3.61 20.16
C ARG A 164 11.95 3.24 20.63
N ALA A 165 12.22 3.43 21.93
CA ALA A 165 13.51 3.09 22.52
C ALA A 165 13.83 1.59 22.38
N GLU A 166 12.83 0.73 22.55
CA GLU A 166 12.97 -0.73 22.35
C GLU A 166 13.44 -1.07 20.93
N VAL A 167 12.88 -0.40 19.91
CA VAL A 167 13.29 -0.60 18.52
C VAL A 167 14.73 -0.13 18.28
N THR A 168 15.09 1.06 18.76
CA THR A 168 16.45 1.61 18.58
C THR A 168 17.48 0.74 19.30
N ASP A 169 17.23 0.35 20.54
CA ASP A 169 18.14 -0.46 21.35
C ASP A 169 18.41 -1.83 20.72
N VAL A 170 17.40 -2.46 20.11
CA VAL A 170 17.57 -3.73 19.42
C VAL A 170 18.28 -3.53 18.08
N ALA A 171 17.94 -2.47 17.33
CA ALA A 171 18.61 -2.15 16.07
C ALA A 171 20.12 -1.92 16.25
N GLU A 172 20.53 -1.22 17.31
CA GLU A 172 21.95 -0.97 17.62
C GLU A 172 22.74 -2.24 17.96
N ARG A 173 22.06 -3.32 18.36
CA ARG A 173 22.68 -4.63 18.63
C ARG A 173 22.81 -5.49 17.39
N ILE A 174 22.27 -5.04 16.26
CA ILE A 174 22.35 -5.75 14.98
C ILE A 174 23.58 -5.24 14.24
N TRP A 175 24.59 -6.10 14.15
CA TRP A 175 25.78 -5.81 13.37
C TRP A 175 25.61 -6.31 11.95
N ILE A 176 25.64 -5.37 10.99
CA ILE A 176 25.67 -5.66 9.56
C ILE A 176 27.11 -5.51 9.11
N ARG A 177 27.68 -6.56 8.50
CA ARG A 177 29.03 -6.48 7.96
C ARG A 177 29.07 -5.37 6.91
N PRO A 178 29.82 -4.27 7.13
CA PRO A 178 30.01 -3.28 6.09
C PRO A 178 30.70 -3.97 4.91
N GLY A 179 30.32 -3.59 3.69
CA GLY A 179 31.10 -3.94 2.51
C GLY A 179 32.52 -3.39 2.64
N GLU A 180 33.39 -3.75 1.70
CA GLU A 180 34.67 -3.05 1.58
C GLU A 180 34.36 -1.55 1.40
N PRO A 181 34.99 -0.66 2.19
CA PRO A 181 34.64 0.76 2.15
C PRO A 181 34.92 1.29 0.75
N ALA A 182 33.85 1.67 0.03
CA ALA A 182 34.00 2.41 -1.20
C ALA A 182 34.63 3.77 -0.85
N PRO A 183 35.59 4.28 -1.65
CA PRO A 183 36.04 5.67 -1.52
C PRO A 183 34.81 6.57 -1.54
N GLU A 184 34.76 7.57 -0.64
CA GLU A 184 33.61 8.46 -0.39
C GLU A 184 32.65 8.48 -1.58
N ALA A 185 31.61 7.65 -1.51
CA ALA A 185 30.74 7.43 -2.64
C ALA A 185 30.21 8.80 -3.07
N ASP A 186 30.48 9.19 -4.32
CA ASP A 186 29.95 10.45 -4.83
C ASP A 186 28.43 10.32 -4.93
N ASP A 187 27.76 10.77 -3.87
CA ASP A 187 26.30 10.83 -3.78
C ASP A 187 25.71 11.59 -4.97
N GLY A 188 26.48 12.48 -5.60
CA GLY A 188 26.13 13.17 -6.84
C GLY A 188 25.89 12.21 -8.01
N VAL A 189 26.85 11.32 -8.29
CA VAL A 189 26.74 10.32 -9.38
C VAL A 189 25.51 9.44 -9.18
N ARG A 190 25.32 8.90 -7.97
CA ARG A 190 24.20 8.01 -7.65
C ARG A 190 22.85 8.70 -7.80
N SER A 191 22.74 9.94 -7.32
CA SER A 191 21.53 10.76 -7.43
C SER A 191 21.19 11.11 -8.89
N VAL A 192 22.21 11.46 -9.69
CA VAL A 192 22.07 11.71 -11.13
C VAL A 192 21.54 10.47 -11.84
N LEU A 193 22.17 9.31 -11.62
CA LEU A 193 21.76 8.04 -12.24
C LEU A 193 20.34 7.64 -11.81
N ALA A 194 20.01 7.76 -10.52
CA ALA A 194 18.67 7.46 -10.02
C ALA A 194 17.58 8.36 -10.65
N THR A 195 17.92 9.62 -10.93
CA THR A 195 17.02 10.55 -11.63
C THR A 195 16.92 10.20 -13.12
N ALA A 196 18.05 9.92 -13.77
CA ALA A 196 18.10 9.55 -15.18
C ALA A 196 17.32 8.26 -15.48
N ILE A 197 17.39 7.25 -14.59
CA ILE A 197 16.58 6.03 -14.69
C ILE A 197 15.08 6.37 -14.65
N ARG A 198 14.66 7.23 -13.72
CA ARG A 198 13.25 7.61 -13.54
C ARG A 198 12.70 8.42 -14.71
N GLU A 199 13.55 9.25 -15.30
CA GLU A 199 13.19 10.16 -16.40
C GLU A 199 13.52 9.58 -17.78
N HIS A 200 14.06 8.36 -17.84
CA HIS A 200 14.55 7.70 -19.05
C HIS A 200 15.48 8.59 -19.88
N ARG A 201 16.47 9.21 -19.23
CA ARG A 201 17.46 10.08 -19.88
C ARG A 201 18.76 9.36 -20.17
N VAL A 202 19.32 9.63 -21.34
CA VAL A 202 20.67 9.17 -21.71
C VAL A 202 21.69 9.91 -20.85
N VAL A 203 22.69 9.20 -20.36
CA VAL A 203 23.76 9.72 -19.51
C VAL A 203 25.09 9.55 -20.21
N LEU A 204 25.92 10.59 -20.17
CA LEU A 204 27.34 10.48 -20.47
C LEU A 204 28.04 10.00 -19.20
N LEU A 205 28.62 8.80 -19.26
CA LEU A 205 29.20 8.10 -18.11
C LEU A 205 30.71 8.01 -18.25
N ASP A 206 31.42 8.64 -17.32
CA ASP A 206 32.88 8.50 -17.19
C ASP A 206 33.18 7.37 -16.21
N HIS A 207 33.85 6.32 -16.68
CA HIS A 207 34.13 5.14 -15.88
C HIS A 207 35.51 4.53 -16.18
N ALA A 208 36.09 3.87 -15.17
CA ALA A 208 37.28 3.05 -15.35
C ALA A 208 36.88 1.60 -15.74
N PRO A 209 37.53 0.99 -16.74
CA PRO A 209 37.33 -0.42 -17.05
C PRO A 209 37.82 -1.32 -15.90
N ALA A 210 37.22 -2.50 -15.77
CA ALA A 210 37.46 -3.42 -14.64
C ALA A 210 38.88 -4.03 -14.58
N ASP A 211 39.62 -4.01 -15.69
CA ASP A 211 40.95 -4.66 -15.83
C ASP A 211 42.11 -3.64 -15.74
N ASP A 212 42.19 -2.85 -14.66
CA ASP A 212 43.32 -1.95 -14.34
C ASP A 212 43.71 -0.94 -15.44
N GLY A 213 42.77 -0.58 -16.32
CA GLY A 213 43.01 0.44 -17.33
C GLY A 213 42.95 1.84 -16.71
N GLU A 214 44.09 2.52 -16.59
CA GLU A 214 44.20 3.92 -16.12
C GLU A 214 43.42 4.94 -17.00
N VAL A 215 42.83 4.50 -18.10
CA VAL A 215 42.11 5.37 -19.03
C VAL A 215 40.64 5.41 -18.67
N ALA A 216 40.18 6.53 -18.13
CA ALA A 216 38.76 6.84 -18.00
C ALA A 216 38.11 6.83 -19.38
N LEU A 217 37.06 6.02 -19.53
CA LEU A 217 36.25 5.93 -20.75
C LEU A 217 34.95 6.71 -20.55
N THR A 218 34.62 7.51 -21.55
CA THR A 218 33.35 8.23 -21.63
C THR A 218 32.42 7.51 -22.60
N GLU A 219 31.23 7.12 -22.13
CA GLU A 219 30.27 6.32 -22.90
C GLU A 219 28.84 6.86 -22.75
N GLN A 220 28.05 6.86 -23.82
CA GLN A 220 26.63 7.22 -23.77
C GLN A 220 25.79 6.00 -23.43
N VAL A 221 25.17 6.05 -22.25
CA VAL A 221 24.42 4.93 -21.72
C VAL A 221 22.95 5.30 -21.46
N GLU A 222 22.06 4.33 -21.66
CA GLU A 222 20.66 4.38 -21.26
C GLU A 222 20.55 3.65 -19.91
N PRO A 223 20.57 4.33 -18.75
CA PRO A 223 20.54 3.67 -17.46
C PRO A 223 19.16 3.05 -17.18
N LEU A 224 19.15 1.75 -16.89
CA LEU A 224 17.93 0.94 -16.77
C LEU A 224 17.59 0.57 -15.32
N GLY A 225 18.58 0.54 -14.43
CA GLY A 225 18.37 0.18 -13.03
C GLY A 225 19.66 0.03 -12.24
N PHE A 226 19.51 -0.32 -10.97
CA PHE A 226 20.64 -0.67 -10.10
C PHE A 226 20.61 -2.15 -9.74
N ALA A 227 21.78 -2.74 -9.56
CA ALA A 227 21.96 -4.07 -9.02
C ALA A 227 22.98 -4.04 -7.89
N HIS A 228 22.74 -4.83 -6.84
CA HIS A 228 23.75 -5.11 -5.82
C HIS A 228 24.20 -6.55 -5.98
N SER A 229 25.49 -6.77 -6.22
CA SER A 229 26.06 -8.10 -6.47
C SER A 229 27.48 -8.18 -5.91
N ARG A 230 27.83 -9.31 -5.28
CA ARG A 230 29.17 -9.56 -4.71
C ARG A 230 29.69 -8.46 -3.77
N GLY A 231 28.81 -7.69 -3.15
CA GLY A 231 29.17 -6.61 -2.22
C GLY A 231 29.40 -5.24 -2.87
N ALA A 232 29.20 -5.11 -4.18
CA ALA A 232 29.30 -3.85 -4.90
C ALA A 232 27.97 -3.48 -5.57
N TRP A 233 27.77 -2.18 -5.74
CA TRP A 233 26.65 -1.63 -6.50
C TRP A 233 27.03 -1.42 -7.96
N PHE A 234 26.09 -1.74 -8.85
CA PHE A 234 26.21 -1.56 -10.29
C PHE A 234 25.05 -0.73 -10.81
N VAL A 235 25.31 0.11 -11.81
CA VAL A 235 24.26 0.59 -12.71
C VAL A 235 24.20 -0.36 -13.91
N LEU A 236 22.98 -0.83 -14.17
CA LEU A 236 22.63 -1.60 -15.35
C LEU A 236 22.24 -0.62 -16.45
N ALA A 237 22.90 -0.67 -17.60
CA ALA A 237 22.59 0.27 -18.68
C ALA A 237 22.75 -0.37 -20.06
N TRP A 238 22.04 0.16 -21.05
CA TRP A 238 22.33 -0.10 -22.46
C TRP A 238 23.45 0.83 -22.91
N SER A 239 24.57 0.27 -23.33
CA SER A 239 25.62 1.02 -24.01
C SER A 239 25.23 1.23 -25.46
N ARG A 240 25.31 2.48 -25.94
CA ARG A 240 25.03 2.80 -27.34
C ARG A 240 26.22 2.48 -28.25
N GLU A 241 27.42 2.57 -27.70
CA GLU A 241 28.67 2.30 -28.39
C GLU A 241 28.86 0.80 -28.62
N ALA A 242 28.53 -0.03 -27.64
CA ALA A 242 28.61 -1.49 -27.73
C ALA A 242 27.31 -2.14 -28.25
N ASP A 243 26.23 -1.37 -28.38
CA ASP A 243 24.89 -1.83 -28.70
C ASP A 243 24.46 -3.05 -27.88
N ALA A 244 24.71 -2.98 -26.56
CA ALA A 244 24.52 -4.11 -25.64
C ALA A 244 24.26 -3.66 -24.20
N GLY A 245 23.63 -4.54 -23.42
CA GLY A 245 23.49 -4.36 -21.97
C GLY A 245 24.81 -4.57 -21.24
N ARG A 246 25.21 -3.60 -20.41
CA ARG A 246 26.44 -3.64 -19.61
C ARG A 246 26.18 -3.28 -18.16
N TRP A 247 27.06 -3.80 -17.29
CA TRP A 247 27.08 -3.53 -15.85
C TRP A 247 28.27 -2.61 -15.57
N PHE A 248 28.02 -1.46 -14.95
CA PHE A 248 29.06 -0.53 -14.55
C PHE A 248 29.10 -0.48 -13.03
N GLN A 249 30.23 -0.88 -12.43
CA GLN A 249 30.41 -0.79 -10.99
C GLN A 249 30.45 0.68 -10.58
N LEU A 250 29.61 1.07 -9.61
CA LEU A 250 29.46 2.47 -9.21
C LEU A 250 30.76 3.07 -8.66
N ASP A 251 31.58 2.26 -7.99
CA ASP A 251 32.86 2.72 -7.43
C ASP A 251 33.90 3.05 -8.52
N HIS A 252 33.67 2.59 -9.74
CA HIS A 252 34.52 2.87 -10.90
C HIS A 252 33.97 4.02 -11.76
N VAL A 253 32.82 4.60 -11.40
CA VAL A 253 32.22 5.74 -12.12
C VAL A 253 32.72 7.03 -11.48
N SER A 254 33.47 7.83 -12.23
CA SER A 254 34.01 9.10 -11.77
C SER A 254 33.08 10.28 -12.03
N ALA A 255 32.22 10.21 -13.05
CA ALA A 255 31.21 11.22 -13.32
C ALA A 255 30.02 10.65 -14.10
N ALA A 256 28.85 11.25 -13.88
CA ALA A 256 27.64 10.99 -14.64
C ALA A 256 26.98 12.33 -15.00
N GLN A 257 26.76 12.56 -16.29
CA GLN A 257 26.14 13.79 -16.78
C GLN A 257 24.88 13.46 -17.58
N PRO A 258 23.68 13.84 -17.11
CA PRO A 258 22.45 13.58 -17.84
C PRO A 258 22.40 14.49 -19.07
N THR A 259 22.09 13.91 -20.21
CA THR A 259 21.90 14.65 -21.45
C THR A 259 20.45 15.18 -21.55
N HIS A 260 20.15 15.87 -22.65
CA HIS A 260 18.78 16.26 -22.99
C HIS A 260 18.00 15.16 -23.73
N GLU A 261 18.67 14.08 -24.12
CA GLU A 261 18.04 12.99 -24.87
C GLU A 261 17.34 12.01 -23.94
N THR A 262 16.15 11.57 -24.34
CA THR A 262 15.42 10.49 -23.69
C THR A 262 15.46 9.22 -24.54
N PHE A 263 15.35 8.07 -23.89
CA PHE A 263 15.27 6.77 -24.56
C PHE A 263 13.94 6.08 -24.25
N GLN A 264 13.56 5.11 -25.09
CA GLN A 264 12.38 4.28 -24.83
C GLN A 264 12.73 3.21 -23.79
N PRO A 265 11.92 3.05 -22.72
CA PRO A 265 12.20 2.07 -21.68
C PRO A 265 12.40 0.68 -22.24
N ARG A 266 13.52 0.04 -21.87
CA ARG A 266 13.82 -1.34 -22.20
C ARG A 266 13.53 -2.24 -21.01
N ASP A 267 13.09 -3.48 -21.25
CA ASP A 267 12.93 -4.44 -20.16
C ASP A 267 14.31 -4.92 -19.68
N VAL A 268 14.72 -4.43 -18.51
CA VAL A 268 15.96 -4.82 -17.84
C VAL A 268 16.07 -6.33 -17.63
N ARG A 269 14.93 -7.02 -17.45
CA ARG A 269 14.89 -8.47 -17.24
C ARG A 269 15.13 -9.24 -18.52
N GLU A 270 14.81 -8.67 -19.68
CA GLU A 270 15.10 -9.29 -20.97
C GLU A 270 16.58 -9.12 -21.34
N ILE A 271 17.15 -7.96 -21.04
CA ILE A 271 18.55 -7.63 -21.35
C ILE A 271 19.53 -8.39 -20.44
N PHE A 272 19.25 -8.44 -19.15
CA PHE A 272 20.17 -9.01 -18.14
C PHE A 272 19.67 -10.33 -17.56
N ARG A 273 18.97 -11.15 -18.36
CA ARG A 273 18.47 -12.46 -17.89
C ARG A 273 19.62 -13.23 -17.21
N PRO A 274 19.45 -13.69 -15.96
CA PRO A 274 20.39 -14.65 -15.40
C PRO A 274 20.35 -15.89 -16.31
N VAL A 275 21.53 -16.32 -16.77
CA VAL A 275 21.66 -17.59 -17.49
C VAL A 275 21.17 -18.69 -16.54
N PRO A 276 20.24 -19.57 -16.98
CA PRO A 276 19.63 -20.59 -16.13
C PRO A 276 20.64 -21.56 -15.52
#